data_AF-A0A8E2DH88-F1
#
_entry.id   AF-A0A8E2DH88-F1
#
_cell.length_a   1.000
_cell.length_b   1.000
_cell.length_c   1.000
_cell.angle_alpha   90.00
_cell.angle_beta   90.00
_cell.angle_gamma   90.00
#
_symmetry.space_group_name_H-M   'P 1'
#
loop_
_entity.id
_entity.type
_entity.pdbx_description
1 polymer ?
#
loop_
_entity_poly.entity_id
_entity_poly.type
_entity_poly.pdbx_seq_one_letter_code
_entity_poly.pdbx_strand_id
1 'polypeptide(L)'
;EHKALWKVRSADPNHPVFQHCPQLHGYFACDSDQGLRVYLVTNVHGLSLSELALLQPNRSFSLTQTERIVKRTLLALDYLHRRYEYVHT
;
A
#
# COMPACT_ATOMS: atom_id res chain seq x y z
N GLU A 1 0.81 10.40 7.14
CA GLU A 1 1.49 9.40 6.27
C GLU A 1 2.66 8.69 6.95
N HIS A 2 3.70 9.39 7.43
CA HIS A 2 4.87 8.76 8.05
C HIS A 2 4.55 7.81 9.23
N LYS A 3 3.67 8.21 10.17
CA LYS A 3 3.24 7.36 11.31
C LYS A 3 2.50 6.08 10.88
N ALA A 4 1.76 6.12 9.77
CA ALA A 4 1.03 4.97 9.24
C ALA A 4 1.99 3.93 8.65
N LEU A 5 2.95 4.39 7.84
CA LEU A 5 3.97 3.52 7.27
C LEU A 5 4.89 2.92 8.34
N TRP A 6 5.11 3.60 9.46
CA TRP A 6 5.80 3.06 10.64
C TRP A 6 5.03 1.93 11.35
N LYS A 7 3.71 2.04 11.47
CA LYS A 7 2.85 0.96 11.99
C LYS A 7 2.82 -0.24 11.04
N VAL A 8 2.84 0.00 9.73
CA VAL A 8 2.94 -1.08 8.73
C VAL A 8 4.35 -1.70 8.69
N ARG A 9 5.42 -0.96 8.99
CA ARG A 9 6.77 -1.52 9.10
C ARG A 9 6.96 -2.40 10.33
N SER A 10 6.32 -2.06 11.44
CA SER A 10 6.30 -2.89 12.65
C SER A 10 5.38 -4.11 12.53
N ALA A 11 4.82 -4.32 11.34
CA ALA A 11 3.86 -5.35 11.10
C ALA A 11 4.52 -6.71 10.90
N ASP A 12 3.97 -7.75 11.53
CA ASP A 12 4.53 -9.11 11.51
C ASP A 12 4.79 -9.59 10.06
N PRO A 13 6.07 -9.70 9.65
CA PRO A 13 6.42 -10.05 8.28
C PRO A 13 6.10 -11.52 7.95
N ASN A 14 5.85 -12.36 8.96
CA ASN A 14 5.44 -13.76 8.77
C ASN A 14 3.93 -13.90 8.56
N HIS A 15 3.15 -12.84 8.74
CA HIS A 15 1.72 -12.91 8.54
C HIS A 15 1.40 -13.00 7.03
N PRO A 16 0.63 -14.00 6.56
CA PRO A 16 0.39 -14.23 5.13
C PRO A 16 -0.34 -13.08 4.43
N VAL A 17 -0.95 -12.16 5.18
CA VAL A 17 -1.64 -10.96 4.65
C VAL A 17 -0.70 -9.75 4.54
N PHE A 18 0.49 -9.80 5.17
CA PHE A 18 1.50 -8.74 5.08
C PHE A 18 1.96 -8.48 3.64
N GLN A 19 1.94 -9.51 2.78
CA GLN A 19 2.27 -9.38 1.35
C GLN A 19 1.28 -8.51 0.54
N HIS A 20 0.09 -8.22 1.09
CA HIS A 20 -0.94 -7.42 0.41
C HIS A 20 -0.91 -5.94 0.83
N CYS A 21 -0.07 -5.58 1.79
CA CYS A 21 0.12 -4.20 2.22
C CYS A 21 1.39 -3.60 1.58
N PRO A 22 1.43 -2.28 1.32
CA PRO A 22 2.67 -1.60 0.94
C PRO A 22 3.71 -1.77 2.05
N GLN A 23 4.90 -2.24 1.69
CA GLN A 23 5.99 -2.48 2.65
C GLN A 23 6.95 -1.30 2.64
N LEU A 24 7.26 -0.76 3.82
CA LEU A 24 8.29 0.26 4.01
C LEU A 24 9.59 -0.41 4.50
N HIS A 25 10.60 -0.46 3.64
CA HIS A 25 11.93 -1.01 3.95
C HIS A 25 12.77 -0.06 4.79
N GLY A 26 12.60 1.23 4.56
CA GLY A 26 13.37 2.25 5.26
C GLY A 26 12.92 3.64 4.90
N TYR A 27 13.45 4.61 5.63
CA TYR A 27 13.34 6.01 5.28
C TYR A 27 14.66 6.70 5.63
N PHE A 28 14.98 7.75 4.92
CA PHE A 28 16.10 8.63 5.25
C PHE A 28 15.68 10.06 5.00
N ALA A 29 16.33 10.99 5.70
CA ALA A 29 16.12 12.41 5.50
C ALA A 29 17.41 13.03 4.98
N CYS A 30 17.30 13.94 4.02
CA CYS A 30 18.42 14.67 3.47
C CYS A 30 18.10 16.15 3.52
N ASP A 31 19.02 16.96 4.03
CA ASP A 31 18.92 18.41 3.90
C ASP A 31 19.26 18.81 2.47
N SER A 32 18.35 19.56 1.86
CA SER A 32 18.54 20.16 0.54
C SER A 32 18.48 21.67 0.65
N ASP A 33 18.89 22.38 -0.40
CA ASP A 33 18.76 23.85 -0.48
C ASP A 33 17.31 24.34 -0.31
N GLN A 34 16.33 23.43 -0.43
CA GLN A 34 14.90 23.68 -0.25
C GLN A 34 14.37 23.18 1.10
N GLY A 35 15.26 22.84 2.04
CA GLY A 35 14.94 22.29 3.35
C GLY A 35 15.00 20.75 3.41
N LEU A 36 14.53 20.22 4.54
CA LEU A 36 14.59 18.80 4.86
C LEU A 36 13.63 17.99 3.98
N ARG A 37 14.17 17.04 3.22
CA ARG A 37 13.39 16.10 2.40
C ARG A 37 13.42 14.72 3.00
N VAL A 38 12.26 14.10 3.12
CA VAL A 38 12.10 12.72 3.62
C VAL A 38 11.87 11.79 2.44
N TYR A 39 12.65 10.72 2.38
CA TYR A 39 12.61 9.70 1.35
C TYR A 39 12.13 8.38 1.94
N LEU A 40 11.21 7.72 1.25
CA LEU A 40 10.61 6.44 1.66
C LEU A 40 11.03 5.34 0.68
N VAL A 41 11.57 4.24 1.22
CA VAL A 41 11.98 3.07 0.43
C VAL A 41 10.90 2.02 0.55
N THR A 42 10.25 1.68 -0.56
CA THR A 42 9.16 0.70 -0.62
C THR A 42 9.42 -0.37 -1.66
N ASN A 43 8.56 -1.39 -1.73
CA ASN A 43 8.59 -2.35 -2.84
C ASN A 43 8.28 -1.66 -4.16
N VAL A 44 8.84 -2.19 -5.26
CA VAL A 44 8.44 -1.77 -6.60
C VAL A 44 7.01 -2.28 -6.85
N HIS A 45 6.10 -1.35 -7.10
CA HIS A 45 4.72 -1.63 -7.46
C HIS A 45 4.48 -1.36 -8.94
N GLY A 46 3.44 -1.98 -9.50
CA GLY A 46 2.95 -1.67 -10.84
C GLY A 46 2.06 -0.42 -10.85
N LEU A 47 1.38 -0.22 -11.98
CA LEU A 47 0.38 0.82 -12.16
C LEU A 47 -0.74 0.74 -11.12
N SER A 48 -1.29 1.90 -10.75
CA SER A 48 -2.49 2.00 -9.91
C SER A 48 -3.71 1.40 -10.62
N LEU A 49 -4.76 1.08 -9.85
CA LEU A 49 -6.01 0.59 -10.42
C LEU A 49 -6.66 1.60 -11.38
N SER A 50 -6.52 2.90 -11.12
CA SER A 50 -7.02 3.95 -12.00
C SER A 50 -6.29 3.96 -13.34
N GLU A 51 -4.95 3.85 -13.32
CA GLU A 51 -4.15 3.75 -14.54
C GLU A 51 -4.43 2.45 -15.29
N LEU A 52 -4.53 1.32 -14.58
CA LEU A 52 -4.89 0.03 -15.17
C LEU A 52 -6.29 0.04 -15.78
N ALA A 53 -7.25 0.74 -15.15
CA ALA A 53 -8.59 0.89 -15.69
C ALA A 53 -8.56 1.66 -17.02
N LEU A 54 -7.75 2.72 -17.14
CA LEU A 54 -7.60 3.47 -18.39
C LEU A 54 -7.08 2.62 -19.56
N LEU A 55 -6.35 1.54 -19.28
CA LEU A 55 -5.86 0.59 -20.29
C LEU A 55 -6.91 -0.45 -20.70
N GLN A 56 -8.05 -0.55 -20.02
CA GLN A 56 -9.12 -1.48 -20.37
C GLN A 56 -10.01 -0.91 -21.49
N PRO A 57 -10.52 -1.75 -22.41
CA PRO A 57 -11.37 -1.32 -23.52
C PRO A 57 -12.58 -0.47 -23.08
N ASN A 58 -13.20 -0.84 -21.95
CA ASN A 58 -14.39 -0.18 -21.41
C ASN A 58 -14.10 0.61 -20.12
N ARG A 59 -12.83 0.92 -19.86
CA ARG A 59 -12.37 1.57 -18.62
C ARG A 59 -12.86 0.89 -17.33
N SER A 60 -13.10 -0.41 -17.40
CA SER A 60 -13.67 -1.23 -16.33
C SER A 60 -13.02 -2.61 -16.32
N PHE A 61 -13.02 -3.23 -15.14
CA PHE A 61 -12.52 -4.59 -14.94
C PHE A 61 -13.67 -5.59 -15.11
N SER A 62 -13.35 -6.83 -15.50
CA SER A 62 -14.33 -7.90 -15.46
C SER A 62 -14.78 -8.18 -14.01
N LEU A 63 -15.93 -8.83 -13.85
CA LEU A 63 -16.43 -9.22 -12.53
C LEU A 63 -15.39 -10.06 -11.77
N THR A 64 -14.79 -11.06 -12.43
CA THR A 64 -13.77 -11.93 -11.83
C THR A 64 -12.52 -11.15 -11.40
N GLN A 65 -12.10 -10.15 -12.17
CA GLN A 65 -10.98 -9.28 -11.78
C GLN A 65 -11.35 -8.42 -10.57
N THR A 66 -12.55 -7.84 -10.58
CA THR A 66 -13.08 -7.00 -9.51
C THR A 66 -13.16 -7.77 -8.19
N GLU A 67 -13.71 -8.98 -8.19
CA GLU A 67 -13.79 -9.84 -7.01
C GLU A 67 -12.40 -10.12 -6.41
N ARG A 68 -11.40 -10.40 -7.26
CA ARG A 68 -10.01 -10.62 -6.82
C ARG A 68 -9.38 -9.37 -6.22
N ILE A 69 -9.60 -8.21 -6.84
CA ILE A 69 -9.12 -6.92 -6.34
C ILE A 69 -9.74 -6.63 -4.97
N VAL A 70 -11.07 -6.67 -4.89
CA VAL A 70 -11.82 -6.39 -3.65
C VAL A 70 -11.41 -7.34 -2.53
N LYS A 71 -11.29 -8.65 -2.82
CA LYS A 71 -10.84 -9.63 -1.81
C LYS A 71 -9.48 -9.27 -1.24
N ARG A 72 -8.50 -8.93 -2.09
CA ARG A 72 -7.14 -8.58 -1.63
C ARG A 72 -7.14 -7.28 -0.82
N THR A 73 -7.90 -6.27 -1.27
CA THR A 73 -8.06 -5.01 -0.53
C THR A 73 -8.68 -5.23 0.84
N LEU A 74 -9.76 -6.01 0.92
CA LEU A 74 -10.43 -6.30 2.20
C LEU A 74 -9.53 -7.11 3.15
N LEU A 75 -8.73 -8.05 2.65
CA LEU A 75 -7.74 -8.75 3.47
C LEU A 75 -6.69 -7.77 4.04
N ALA A 76 -6.15 -6.88 3.21
CA ALA A 76 -5.21 -5.86 3.66
C ALA A 76 -5.83 -4.93 4.72
N LEU A 77 -7.07 -4.48 4.49
CA LEU A 77 -7.79 -3.64 5.46
C LEU A 77 -8.08 -4.38 6.76
N ASP A 78 -8.49 -5.65 6.72
CA ASP A 78 -8.71 -6.46 7.92
C ASP A 78 -7.45 -6.55 8.77
N TYR A 79 -6.29 -6.77 8.12
CA TYR A 79 -5.00 -6.80 8.78
C TYR A 79 -4.65 -5.43 9.41
N LEU A 80 -4.81 -4.33 8.67
CA LEU A 80 -4.54 -2.98 9.18
C LEU A 80 -5.45 -2.63 10.37
N HIS A 81 -6.73 -2.95 10.27
CA HIS A 81 -7.73 -2.62 11.27
C HIS A 81 -7.55 -3.46 12.53
N ARG A 82 -7.48 -4.80 12.40
CA ARG A 82 -7.45 -5.71 13.56
C ARG A 82 -6.09 -5.75 14.24
N ARG A 83 -5.00 -5.62 13.49
CA ARG A 83 -3.65 -5.82 14.04
C ARG A 83 -2.95 -4.51 14.43
N TYR A 84 -3.24 -3.41 13.74
CA TYR A 84 -2.57 -2.12 13.97
C TYR A 84 -3.50 -0.99 14.41
N GLU A 85 -4.80 -1.28 14.54
CA GLU A 85 -5.86 -0.31 14.87
C GLU A 85 -5.74 0.94 14.00
N TYR A 86 -5.44 0.72 12.72
CA TYR A 86 -5.17 1.78 11.76
C TYR A 86 -6.32 1.85 10.76
N VAL A 87 -6.95 3.02 10.63
CA VAL A 87 -7.96 3.28 9.61
C VAL A 87 -7.30 4.02 8.45
N HIS A 88 -7.37 3.46 7.25
CA HIS A 88 -6.94 4.16 6.04
C HIS A 88 -8.03 5.15 5.62
N THR A 89 -7.71 6.44 5.59
CA THR A 89 -8.61 7.55 5.21
C THR A 89 -8.04 8.32 4.05
#